data_AF-A0A7J6U0U6-F1
#
_entry.id   AF-A0A7J6U0U6-F1
#
_cell.length_a   1.000
_cell.length_b   1.000
_cell.length_c   1.000
_cell.angle_alpha   90.00
_cell.angle_beta   90.00
_cell.angle_gamma   90.00
#
_symmetry.space_group_name_H-M   'P 1'
#
loop_
_entity.id
_entity.type
_entity.pdbx_description
1 polymer ?
#
loop_
_entity_poly.entity_id
_entity_poly.type
_entity_poly.pdbx_seq_one_letter_code
_entity_poly.pdbx_strand_id
1 'polypeptide(L)'
;MLTATPAVLGFIGLLVGSNGEKLVRMAISPQRITPCDPTSVQLVAHLKVDDHEVFPLVDTQSPNTFFIWEKWLEDEFPGRCAELLFKCYECNPGPCTGGPLTDVETLDKVEVGIFKHSGRVYFKPGGDVFADGIEFGLVAEAEGPPYASLVQQLIQQPEPQRLIESEAFSVYLTAGENPSGELILGGKDQGKYIGPLQNVLVVNQGNQVSFVASFGIGDVTKNRVFVGEPGLFDTGSNVL
;
A
#
# COMPACT_ATOMS: atom_id res chain seq x y z
N MET A 1 10.67 -29.12 20.11
CA MET A 1 11.11 -27.71 20.04
C MET A 1 11.09 -27.31 18.58
N LEU A 2 10.04 -26.61 18.14
CA LEU A 2 9.96 -26.06 16.80
C LEU A 2 10.72 -24.74 16.79
N THR A 3 11.86 -24.72 16.10
CA THR A 3 12.61 -23.51 15.79
C THR A 3 11.86 -22.75 14.70
N ALA A 4 11.35 -21.56 15.04
CA ALA A 4 10.75 -20.65 14.08
C ALA A 4 11.79 -20.22 13.04
N THR A 5 11.51 -20.50 11.78
CA THR A 5 12.26 -19.98 10.62
C THR A 5 11.95 -18.49 10.47
N PRO A 6 12.95 -17.60 10.28
CA PRO A 6 12.67 -16.18 10.08
C PRO A 6 12.07 -15.95 8.70
N ALA A 7 11.07 -15.07 8.65
CA ALA A 7 10.51 -14.56 7.41
C ALA A 7 11.57 -13.77 6.63
N VAL A 8 11.63 -13.98 5.31
CA VAL A 8 12.51 -13.27 4.39
C VAL A 8 12.00 -11.84 4.25
N LEU A 9 12.87 -10.88 4.58
CA LEU A 9 12.60 -9.45 4.51
C LEU A 9 13.07 -8.92 3.15
N GLY A 10 12.16 -8.39 2.34
CA GLY A 10 12.50 -7.63 1.13
C GLY A 10 12.76 -6.17 1.50
N PHE A 11 13.92 -5.63 1.10
CA PHE A 11 14.21 -4.20 1.16
C PHE A 11 14.45 -3.69 -0.26
N ILE A 12 13.69 -2.68 -0.67
CA ILE A 12 13.87 -1.99 -1.95
C ILE A 12 14.11 -0.51 -1.63
N GLY A 13 15.37 -0.07 -1.75
CA GLY A 13 15.73 1.32 -1.52
C GLY A 13 17.12 1.65 -2.08
N LEU A 14 17.20 2.72 -2.87
CA LEU A 14 18.45 3.34 -3.29
C LEU A 14 19.02 4.13 -2.10
N LEU A 15 20.23 3.80 -1.63
CA LEU A 15 20.84 4.45 -0.47
C LEU A 15 21.65 5.68 -0.90
N VAL A 16 21.25 6.87 -0.46
CA VAL A 16 22.12 8.05 -0.44
C VAL A 16 21.97 8.80 0.89
N GLY A 17 23.05 8.80 1.69
CA GLY A 17 23.42 9.92 2.57
C GLY A 17 22.84 9.98 3.98
N SER A 18 23.75 9.92 4.98
CA SER A 18 23.46 10.08 6.40
C SER A 18 23.28 11.54 6.84
N ASN A 19 22.05 11.90 7.20
CA ASN A 19 21.64 12.74 8.32
C ASN A 19 20.26 12.18 8.72
N GLY A 20 19.90 12.12 10.01
CA GLY A 20 18.78 11.30 10.51
C GLY A 20 17.55 11.29 9.60
N GLU A 21 17.37 10.22 8.81
CA GLU A 21 16.35 10.14 7.76
C GLU A 21 14.99 10.45 8.40
N LYS A 22 14.26 11.42 7.84
CA LYS A 22 12.91 11.71 8.28
C LYS A 22 11.99 10.57 7.85
N LEU A 23 11.80 9.61 8.75
CA LEU A 23 10.95 8.45 8.53
C LEU A 23 9.49 8.77 8.87
N VAL A 24 8.58 8.46 7.94
CA VAL A 24 7.14 8.50 8.19
C VAL A 24 6.65 7.06 8.39
N ARG A 25 5.87 6.82 9.44
CA ARG A 25 5.47 5.47 9.84
C ARG A 25 3.96 5.34 9.84
N MET A 26 3.47 4.26 9.24
CA MET A 26 2.06 3.90 9.19
C MET A 26 1.88 2.50 9.75
N ALA A 27 0.89 2.31 10.61
CA ALA A 27 0.46 0.99 11.02
C ALA A 27 -0.24 0.29 9.85
N ILE A 28 0.14 -0.97 9.62
CA ILE A 28 -0.46 -1.82 8.59
C ILE A 28 -0.93 -3.13 9.20
N SER A 29 -2.01 -3.70 8.67
CA SER A 29 -2.53 -4.98 9.14
C SER A 29 -3.28 -5.71 8.03
N PRO A 30 -3.19 -7.05 7.96
CA PRO A 30 -4.06 -7.84 7.11
C PRO A 30 -5.51 -7.78 7.61
N GLN A 31 -6.44 -7.47 6.72
CA GLN A 31 -7.86 -7.37 7.01
C GLN A 31 -8.65 -8.19 5.99
N ARG A 32 -9.76 -8.80 6.41
CA ARG A 32 -10.67 -9.47 5.48
C ARG A 32 -11.58 -8.42 4.86
N ILE A 33 -11.57 -8.35 3.54
CA ILE A 33 -12.45 -7.45 2.79
C ILE A 33 -13.88 -7.99 2.77
N THR A 34 -14.03 -9.29 2.56
CA THR A 34 -15.35 -9.94 2.50
C THR A 34 -15.47 -10.97 3.62
N PRO A 35 -16.43 -10.83 4.56
CA PRO A 35 -16.60 -11.78 5.65
C PRO A 35 -16.81 -13.23 5.20
N CYS A 36 -17.42 -13.41 4.03
CA CYS A 36 -17.78 -14.72 3.47
C CYS A 36 -16.64 -15.40 2.69
N ASP A 37 -15.53 -14.70 2.42
CA ASP A 37 -14.41 -15.25 1.67
C ASP A 37 -13.14 -15.25 2.55
N PRO A 38 -12.69 -16.42 3.05
CA PRO A 38 -11.50 -16.51 3.88
C PRO A 38 -10.21 -16.19 3.11
N THR A 39 -10.26 -16.17 1.77
CA THR A 39 -9.14 -15.79 0.90
C THR A 39 -9.13 -14.31 0.54
N SER A 40 -10.11 -13.52 1.00
CA SER A 40 -10.18 -12.07 0.73
C SER A 40 -9.37 -11.23 1.74
N VAL A 41 -8.18 -11.70 2.11
CA VAL A 41 -7.30 -10.98 3.06
C VAL A 41 -6.43 -9.99 2.30
N GLN A 42 -6.46 -8.74 2.70
CA GLN A 42 -5.68 -7.67 2.08
C GLN A 42 -4.93 -6.83 3.12
N LEU A 43 -3.75 -6.34 2.77
CA LEU A 43 -2.92 -5.53 3.66
C LEU A 43 -3.35 -4.07 3.59
N VAL A 44 -3.87 -3.51 4.68
CA VAL A 44 -4.35 -2.11 4.71
C VAL A 44 -3.55 -1.25 5.66
N ALA A 45 -3.49 0.06 5.39
CA ALA A 45 -2.97 1.09 6.28
C ALA A 45 -4.11 1.87 6.94
N HIS A 46 -3.96 2.26 8.22
CA HIS A 46 -4.94 3.13 8.89
C HIS A 46 -4.50 4.58 8.82
N LEU A 47 -5.22 5.40 8.05
CA LEU A 47 -4.91 6.80 7.80
C LEU A 47 -6.09 7.71 8.10
N LYS A 48 -5.83 9.01 8.10
CA LYS A 48 -6.86 10.04 8.02
C LYS A 48 -6.57 10.95 6.82
N VAL A 49 -7.56 11.16 5.96
CA VAL A 49 -7.50 12.11 4.83
C VAL A 49 -8.52 13.20 5.10
N ASP A 50 -8.04 14.43 5.18
CA ASP A 50 -8.76 15.59 5.70
C ASP A 50 -9.38 15.31 7.06
N ASP A 51 -10.69 15.12 7.11
CA ASP A 51 -11.46 14.79 8.30
C ASP A 51 -11.93 13.34 8.40
N HIS A 52 -11.59 12.50 7.41
CA HIS A 52 -12.10 11.14 7.27
C HIS A 52 -11.04 10.08 7.53
N GLU A 53 -11.35 9.12 8.38
CA GLU A 53 -10.53 7.92 8.50
C GLU A 53 -10.77 6.99 7.32
N VAL A 54 -9.69 6.46 6.76
CA VAL A 54 -9.71 5.53 5.62
C VAL A 54 -8.74 4.38 5.85
N PHE A 55 -9.02 3.25 5.22
CA PHE A 55 -8.21 2.02 5.34
C PHE A 55 -7.66 1.52 4.01
N PRO A 56 -6.93 2.33 3.23
CA PRO A 56 -6.51 1.93 1.89
C PRO A 56 -5.60 0.69 1.90
N LEU A 57 -5.73 -0.10 0.85
CA LEU A 57 -4.81 -1.16 0.46
C LEU A 57 -3.40 -0.60 0.30
N VAL A 58 -2.44 -1.31 0.91
CA VAL A 58 -1.02 -1.13 0.65
C VAL A 58 -0.70 -1.97 -0.57
N ASP A 59 -0.73 -1.35 -1.74
CA ASP A 59 -0.48 -1.99 -3.03
C ASP A 59 0.78 -1.38 -3.66
N THR A 60 1.85 -2.17 -3.76
CA THR A 60 3.14 -1.75 -4.33
C THR A 60 3.19 -1.82 -5.85
N GLN A 61 2.19 -2.41 -6.49
CA GLN A 61 2.09 -2.59 -7.94
C GLN A 61 1.05 -1.66 -8.58
N SER A 62 0.17 -1.05 -7.78
CA SER A 62 -0.79 -0.08 -8.29
C SER A 62 -0.17 1.32 -8.49
N PRO A 63 -0.29 1.90 -9.71
CA PRO A 63 0.30 3.19 -10.03
C PRO A 63 -0.50 4.39 -9.50
N ASN A 64 -1.73 4.16 -9.02
CA ASN A 64 -2.65 5.23 -8.64
C ASN A 64 -3.08 5.07 -7.19
N THR A 65 -3.16 6.20 -6.46
CA THR A 65 -3.88 6.26 -5.19
C THR A 65 -5.27 6.80 -5.44
N PHE A 66 -6.29 6.09 -4.97
CA PHE A 66 -7.69 6.51 -5.09
C PHE A 66 -8.50 6.10 -3.87
N PHE A 67 -9.57 6.83 -3.58
CA PHE A 67 -10.53 6.54 -2.52
C PHE A 67 -11.95 6.46 -3.10
N ILE A 68 -12.83 5.78 -2.37
CA ILE A 68 -14.21 5.58 -2.78
C ILE A 68 -14.98 6.87 -2.49
N TRP A 69 -15.54 7.51 -3.50
CA TRP A 69 -16.31 8.73 -3.30
C TRP A 69 -17.66 8.39 -2.68
N GLU A 70 -17.90 8.92 -1.47
CA GLU A 70 -19.12 8.62 -0.71
C GLU A 70 -20.39 8.93 -1.50
N LYS A 71 -20.44 10.12 -2.12
CA LYS A 71 -21.61 10.57 -2.86
C LYS A 71 -22.00 9.61 -3.98
N TRP A 72 -21.05 9.18 -4.81
CA TRP A 72 -21.35 8.26 -5.90
C TRP A 72 -21.83 6.91 -5.38
N LEU A 73 -21.12 6.35 -4.40
CA LEU A 73 -21.48 5.01 -3.91
C LEU A 73 -22.85 5.02 -3.23
N GLU A 74 -23.17 6.04 -2.44
CA GLU A 74 -24.46 6.15 -1.75
C GLU A 74 -25.61 6.51 -2.72
N ASP A 75 -25.35 7.26 -3.79
CA ASP A 75 -26.34 7.54 -4.83
C ASP A 75 -26.73 6.26 -5.61
N GLU A 76 -25.77 5.36 -5.90
CA GLU A 76 -26.01 4.10 -6.61
C GLU A 76 -26.42 2.94 -5.68
N PHE A 77 -25.82 2.86 -4.50
CA PHE A 77 -25.97 1.77 -3.53
C PHE A 77 -26.13 2.30 -2.09
N PRO A 78 -27.33 2.78 -1.73
CA PRO A 78 -27.58 3.36 -0.41
C PRO A 78 -27.19 2.44 0.77
N GLY A 79 -26.46 3.00 1.73
CA GLY A 79 -25.94 2.36 2.95
C GLY A 79 -24.62 1.62 2.77
N ARG A 80 -24.08 1.53 1.55
CA ARG A 80 -22.93 0.67 1.26
C ARG A 80 -21.63 1.20 1.85
N CYS A 81 -21.47 2.51 2.03
CA CYS A 81 -20.24 3.06 2.63
C CYS A 81 -20.02 2.57 4.06
N ALA A 82 -21.08 2.34 4.82
CA ALA A 82 -20.99 1.84 6.19
C ALA A 82 -20.57 0.36 6.28
N GLU A 83 -20.73 -0.40 5.20
CA GLU A 83 -20.39 -1.82 5.13
C GLU A 83 -18.96 -2.06 4.60
N LEU A 84 -18.36 -1.06 3.94
CA LEU A 84 -17.04 -1.19 3.33
C LEU A 84 -15.92 -1.05 4.36
N LEU A 85 -15.01 -2.02 4.35
CA LEU A 85 -13.78 -1.99 5.16
C LEU A 85 -12.96 -0.71 4.90
N PHE A 86 -12.83 -0.34 3.63
CA PHE A 86 -12.01 0.80 3.19
C PHE A 86 -12.53 2.15 3.70
N LYS A 87 -13.81 2.20 4.11
CA LYS A 87 -14.63 3.39 4.29
C LYS A 87 -14.71 4.24 3.01
N CYS A 88 -15.65 5.18 3.00
CA CYS A 88 -15.76 6.16 1.94
C CYS A 88 -15.10 7.48 2.33
N TYR A 89 -14.75 8.25 1.31
CA TYR A 89 -14.26 9.61 1.46
C TYR A 89 -15.36 10.61 1.07
N GLU A 90 -15.65 11.52 1.99
CA GLU A 90 -16.49 12.69 1.76
C GLU A 90 -15.62 13.96 1.69
N CYS A 91 -15.90 14.78 0.68
CA CYS A 91 -15.24 16.07 0.52
C CYS A 91 -15.71 17.07 1.61
N ASN A 92 -14.81 17.90 2.14
CA ASN A 92 -15.14 18.94 3.12
C ASN A 92 -14.53 20.31 2.73
N PRO A 93 -15.33 21.38 2.52
CA PRO A 93 -16.78 21.44 2.58
C PRO A 93 -17.45 20.65 1.44
N GLY A 94 -18.59 20.03 1.74
CA GLY A 94 -19.18 18.98 0.92
C GLY A 94 -19.93 19.43 -0.33
N PRO A 95 -20.45 18.44 -1.07
CA PRO A 95 -19.61 17.48 -1.79
C PRO A 95 -18.79 18.21 -2.86
N CYS A 96 -17.57 17.74 -3.13
CA CYS A 96 -16.80 18.20 -4.27
C CYS A 96 -17.59 17.96 -5.57
N THR A 97 -17.42 18.85 -6.54
CA THR A 97 -17.99 18.66 -7.87
C THR A 97 -17.17 17.60 -8.60
N GLY A 98 -17.83 16.56 -9.12
CA GLY A 98 -17.18 15.55 -9.95
C GLY A 98 -16.46 16.20 -11.14
N GLY A 99 -15.23 15.76 -11.39
CA GLY A 99 -14.42 16.20 -12.53
C GLY A 99 -14.55 15.26 -13.74
N PRO A 100 -13.78 15.53 -14.81
CA PRO A 100 -13.61 14.57 -15.89
C PRO A 100 -13.11 13.23 -15.36
N LEU A 101 -13.75 12.15 -15.79
CA LEU A 101 -13.34 10.80 -15.41
C LEU A 101 -12.14 10.35 -16.24
N THR A 102 -11.27 9.58 -15.60
CA THR A 102 -10.18 8.84 -16.20
C THR A 102 -10.34 7.38 -15.79
N ASP A 103 -10.36 6.48 -16.77
CA ASP A 103 -10.44 5.06 -16.50
C ASP A 103 -9.07 4.53 -16.05
N VAL A 104 -9.09 3.76 -14.98
CA VAL A 104 -7.92 3.10 -14.42
C VAL A 104 -8.20 1.60 -14.39
N GLU A 105 -7.38 0.84 -15.11
CA GLU A 105 -7.37 -0.61 -14.99
C GLU A 105 -6.59 -0.99 -13.71
N THR A 106 -7.27 -1.71 -12.82
CA THR A 106 -6.64 -2.31 -11.63
C THR A 106 -5.94 -3.63 -11.99
N LEU A 107 -5.10 -4.15 -11.09
CA LEU A 107 -4.38 -5.42 -11.33
C LEU A 107 -5.32 -6.61 -11.55
N ASP A 108 -6.51 -6.56 -10.94
CA ASP A 108 -7.57 -7.55 -11.11
C ASP A 108 -8.38 -7.35 -12.41
N LYS A 109 -7.95 -6.43 -13.29
CA LYS A 109 -8.63 -6.03 -14.54
C LYS A 109 -10.02 -5.44 -14.32
N VAL A 110 -10.29 -4.93 -13.11
CA VAL A 110 -11.47 -4.12 -12.85
C VAL A 110 -11.15 -2.71 -13.33
N GLU A 111 -11.98 -2.19 -14.23
CA GLU A 111 -11.92 -0.78 -14.64
C GLU A 111 -12.67 0.08 -13.62
N VAL A 112 -12.02 1.14 -13.16
CA VAL A 112 -12.61 2.16 -12.29
C VAL A 112 -12.48 3.55 -12.91
N GLY A 113 -13.58 4.28 -12.97
CA GLY A 113 -13.60 5.67 -13.38
C GLY A 113 -13.30 6.57 -12.19
N ILE A 114 -12.20 7.32 -12.25
CA ILE A 114 -11.79 8.26 -11.18
C ILE A 114 -11.77 9.70 -11.68
N PHE A 115 -12.08 10.66 -10.81
CA PHE A 115 -11.71 12.06 -11.02
C PHE A 115 -10.65 12.49 -10.01
N LYS A 116 -9.78 13.42 -10.41
CA LYS A 116 -8.69 13.89 -9.54
C LYS A 116 -9.20 14.75 -8.40
N HIS A 117 -8.62 14.54 -7.22
CA HIS A 117 -8.82 15.34 -6.03
C HIS A 117 -7.49 15.53 -5.29
N SER A 118 -7.45 16.46 -4.33
CA SER A 118 -6.28 16.67 -3.48
C SER A 118 -6.71 17.00 -2.07
N GLY A 119 -6.03 16.43 -1.08
CA GLY A 119 -6.36 16.64 0.33
C GLY A 119 -5.14 16.59 1.23
N ARG A 120 -5.37 16.74 2.53
CA ARG A 120 -4.36 16.55 3.57
C ARG A 120 -4.36 15.11 4.05
N VAL A 121 -3.20 14.45 4.03
CA VAL A 121 -3.06 13.06 4.53
C VAL A 121 -2.31 13.07 5.86
N TYR A 122 -2.93 12.53 6.90
CA TYR A 122 -2.32 12.22 8.19
C TYR A 122 -1.93 10.74 8.22
N PHE A 123 -0.65 10.47 8.48
CA PHE A 123 -0.07 9.12 8.44
C PHE A 123 -0.36 8.28 9.68
N LYS A 124 -1.00 8.92 10.66
CA LYS A 124 -1.54 8.30 11.86
C LYS A 124 -2.82 9.05 12.26
N PRO A 125 -3.95 8.37 12.47
CA PRO A 125 -5.15 8.99 13.02
C PRO A 125 -4.85 9.66 14.37
N GLY A 126 -5.22 10.94 14.48
CA GLY A 126 -4.93 11.77 15.66
C GLY A 126 -3.44 12.11 15.87
N GLY A 127 -2.58 11.88 14.86
CA GLY A 127 -1.17 12.26 14.89
C GLY A 127 -0.89 13.62 14.24
N ASP A 128 0.30 14.15 14.52
CA ASP A 128 0.75 15.47 14.03
C ASP A 128 1.57 15.41 12.73
N VAL A 129 1.80 14.20 12.19
CA VAL A 129 2.54 14.01 10.94
C VAL A 129 1.56 13.95 9.78
N PHE A 130 1.60 14.97 8.94
CA PHE A 130 0.72 15.10 7.78
C PHE A 130 1.42 15.71 6.57
N ALA A 131 0.88 15.46 5.38
CA ALA A 131 1.24 16.12 4.13
C ALA A 131 0.02 16.82 3.54
N ASP A 132 0.22 18.05 3.04
CA ASP A 132 -0.81 18.83 2.35
C ASP A 132 -0.73 18.66 0.84
N GLY A 133 -1.88 18.76 0.16
CA GLY A 133 -1.93 18.79 -1.30
C GLY A 133 -1.58 17.46 -1.96
N ILE A 134 -1.79 16.34 -1.28
CA ILE A 134 -1.60 15.02 -1.86
C ILE A 134 -2.72 14.77 -2.86
N GLU A 135 -2.33 14.59 -4.12
CA GLU A 135 -3.26 14.21 -5.19
C GLU A 135 -3.69 12.74 -5.03
N PHE A 136 -4.95 12.45 -5.34
CA PHE A 136 -5.52 11.11 -5.41
C PHE A 136 -6.76 11.09 -6.31
N GLY A 137 -7.19 9.92 -6.75
CA GLY A 137 -8.45 9.72 -7.46
C GLY A 137 -9.63 9.57 -6.50
N LEU A 138 -10.80 10.03 -6.90
CA LEU A 138 -12.07 9.68 -6.28
C LEU A 138 -12.87 8.82 -7.26
N VAL A 139 -13.15 7.59 -6.84
CA VAL A 139 -13.91 6.62 -7.65
C VAL A 139 -15.34 7.10 -7.78
N ALA A 140 -15.78 7.24 -9.03
CA ALA A 140 -17.13 7.67 -9.40
C ALA A 140 -17.80 6.72 -10.41
N GLU A 141 -17.14 5.61 -10.77
CA GLU A 141 -17.66 4.53 -11.60
C GLU A 141 -16.82 3.26 -11.36
N ALA A 142 -17.45 2.09 -11.25
CA ALA A 142 -16.75 0.80 -11.13
C ALA A 142 -17.66 -0.37 -11.52
N GLU A 143 -17.10 -1.39 -12.18
CA GLU A 143 -17.81 -2.65 -12.51
C GLU A 143 -17.81 -3.67 -11.35
N GLY A 144 -17.18 -3.34 -10.23
CA GLY A 144 -17.05 -4.20 -9.05
C GLY A 144 -16.82 -3.40 -7.77
N PRO A 145 -16.64 -4.06 -6.60
CA PRO A 145 -16.37 -3.37 -5.36
C PRO A 145 -15.03 -2.60 -5.49
N PRO A 146 -15.04 -1.26 -5.42
CA PRO A 146 -13.81 -0.51 -5.53
C PRO A 146 -12.95 -0.71 -4.28
N TYR A 147 -11.64 -0.75 -4.46
CA TYR A 147 -10.66 -0.67 -3.37
C TYR A 147 -9.92 0.67 -3.41
N ALA A 148 -9.06 0.94 -2.43
CA ALA A 148 -8.26 2.16 -2.40
C ALA A 148 -6.79 1.78 -2.34
N SER A 149 -5.92 2.32 -3.20
CA SER A 149 -4.46 2.03 -3.21
C SER A 149 -3.65 3.20 -2.66
N LEU A 150 -2.44 2.97 -2.11
CA LEU A 150 -1.73 3.98 -1.32
C LEU A 150 -0.27 4.30 -1.72
N VAL A 151 0.50 3.34 -2.24
CA VAL A 151 1.96 3.39 -2.02
C VAL A 151 2.68 4.42 -2.90
N GLN A 152 2.39 4.45 -4.20
CA GLN A 152 3.25 5.17 -5.14
C GLN A 152 3.16 6.69 -5.00
N GLN A 153 1.95 7.22 -4.80
CA GLN A 153 1.70 8.66 -4.73
C GLN A 153 2.20 9.29 -3.42
N LEU A 154 2.29 8.50 -2.34
CA LEU A 154 2.87 8.95 -1.07
C LEU A 154 4.41 9.06 -1.11
N ILE A 155 5.08 8.25 -1.93
CA ILE A 155 6.54 8.24 -2.03
C ILE A 155 7.02 9.29 -3.04
N GLN A 156 6.28 9.50 -4.12
CA GLN A 156 6.65 10.39 -5.23
C GLN A 156 6.20 11.84 -5.01
N GLN A 157 6.19 12.31 -3.76
CA GLN A 157 5.81 13.69 -3.44
C GLN A 157 6.83 14.68 -4.04
N PRO A 158 6.38 15.79 -4.64
CA PRO A 158 7.29 16.82 -5.13
C PRO A 158 7.98 17.54 -3.95
N GLU A 159 9.24 17.93 -4.15
CA GLU A 159 10.11 18.59 -3.16
C GLU A 159 9.45 19.60 -2.19
N PRO A 160 8.61 20.56 -2.62
CA PRO A 160 7.99 21.51 -1.68
C PRO A 160 7.00 20.88 -0.68
N GLN A 161 6.49 19.67 -0.97
CA GLN A 161 5.48 18.95 -0.17
C GLN A 161 6.05 17.66 0.44
N ARG A 162 7.28 17.32 0.09
CA ARG A 162 7.90 16.04 0.37
C ARG A 162 8.21 15.90 1.87
N LEU A 163 7.61 14.91 2.50
CA LEU A 163 7.86 14.61 3.91
C LEU A 163 9.11 13.79 4.19
N ILE A 164 9.59 13.06 3.18
CA ILE A 164 10.68 12.08 3.27
C ILE A 164 11.86 12.52 2.41
N GLU A 165 13.08 12.32 2.86
CA GLU A 165 14.26 12.74 2.09
C GLU A 165 14.65 11.74 0.99
N SER A 166 14.17 10.50 1.11
CA SER A 166 14.43 9.42 0.18
C SER A 166 13.13 8.85 -0.39
N GLU A 167 13.10 8.62 -1.70
CA GLU A 167 12.02 7.91 -2.40
C GLU A 167 12.13 6.38 -2.17
N ALA A 168 12.15 5.98 -0.91
CA ALA A 168 12.28 4.60 -0.49
C ALA A 168 11.21 4.26 0.55
N PHE A 169 10.84 3.00 0.64
CA PHE A 169 9.94 2.50 1.68
C PHE A 169 10.34 1.10 2.13
N SER A 170 9.90 0.74 3.33
CA SER A 170 10.08 -0.59 3.90
C SER A 170 8.77 -1.11 4.44
N VAL A 171 8.51 -2.40 4.26
CA VAL A 171 7.36 -3.09 4.82
C VAL A 171 7.85 -4.10 5.84
N TYR A 172 7.32 -4.02 7.06
CA TYR A 172 7.62 -4.97 8.12
C TYR A 172 6.33 -5.61 8.62
N LEU A 173 6.20 -6.93 8.48
CA LEU A 173 5.05 -7.70 8.97
C LEU A 173 5.49 -8.68 10.04
N THR A 174 4.77 -8.74 11.15
CA THR A 174 4.97 -9.75 12.20
C THR A 174 4.22 -11.02 11.83
N ALA A 175 4.87 -12.17 11.99
CA ALA A 175 4.20 -13.46 11.92
C ALA A 175 3.35 -13.74 13.17
N GLY A 176 2.25 -14.48 13.04
CA GLY A 176 1.40 -14.89 14.16
C GLY A 176 -0.07 -15.04 13.77
N GLU A 177 -0.93 -15.32 14.75
CA GLU A 177 -2.40 -15.43 14.55
C GLU A 177 -3.04 -14.08 14.21
N ASN A 178 -2.47 -12.98 14.72
CA ASN A 178 -2.90 -11.60 14.45
C ASN A 178 -1.72 -10.82 13.87
N PRO A 179 -1.36 -11.06 12.60
CA PRO A 179 -0.26 -10.34 11.96
C PRO A 179 -0.55 -8.84 11.93
N SER A 180 0.47 -8.04 12.19
CA SER A 180 0.43 -6.59 12.12
C SER A 180 1.80 -6.09 11.69
N GLY A 181 1.92 -4.80 11.37
CA GLY A 181 3.17 -4.31 10.84
C GLY A 181 3.28 -2.81 10.77
N GLU A 182 4.37 -2.39 10.16
CA GLU A 182 4.64 -1.00 9.82
C GLU A 182 5.06 -0.87 8.36
N LEU A 183 4.43 0.08 7.66
CA LEU A 183 4.96 0.66 6.43
C LEU A 183 5.76 1.90 6.83
N ILE A 184 7.04 1.93 6.45
CA ILE A 184 7.95 3.04 6.73
C ILE A 184 8.30 3.70 5.41
N LEU A 185 8.00 4.99 5.27
CA LEU A 185 8.43 5.81 4.15
C LEU A 185 9.72 6.56 4.51
N GLY A 186 10.56 6.78 3.52
CA GLY A 186 11.81 7.53 3.65
C GLY A 186 13.04 6.69 3.98
N GLY A 187 12.90 5.37 4.13
CA GLY A 187 14.05 4.52 4.43
C GLY A 187 13.70 3.23 5.19
N LYS A 188 14.54 2.89 6.16
CA LYS A 188 14.50 1.62 6.92
C LYS A 188 14.71 1.83 8.41
N ASP A 189 14.29 0.82 9.18
CA ASP A 189 14.53 0.75 10.62
C ASP A 189 15.43 -0.44 10.96
N GLN A 190 16.69 -0.17 11.32
CA GLN A 190 17.68 -1.19 11.69
C GLN A 190 17.27 -2.00 12.92
N GLY A 191 16.36 -1.49 13.76
CA GLY A 191 15.81 -2.22 14.90
C GLY A 191 14.85 -3.34 14.51
N LYS A 192 14.42 -3.41 13.25
CA LYS A 192 13.44 -4.39 12.74
C LYS A 192 14.06 -5.62 12.09
N TYR A 193 15.38 -5.68 11.95
CA TYR A 193 16.07 -6.81 11.32
C TYR A 193 17.44 -7.07 11.92
N ILE A 194 17.91 -8.31 11.78
CA ILE A 194 19.20 -8.75 12.30
C ILE A 194 20.18 -8.90 11.14
N GLY A 195 21.36 -8.31 11.27
CA GLY A 195 22.42 -8.38 10.26
C GLY A 195 22.25 -7.38 9.12
N PRO A 196 23.09 -7.48 8.08
CA PRO A 196 23.03 -6.59 6.92
C PRO A 196 21.88 -6.97 5.98
N LEU A 197 21.23 -5.97 5.40
CA LEU A 197 20.29 -6.17 4.31
C LEU A 197 21.03 -6.64 3.05
N GLN A 198 20.41 -7.58 2.34
CA GLN A 198 20.87 -7.98 1.02
C GLN A 198 20.10 -7.20 -0.04
N ASN A 199 20.82 -6.52 -0.92
CA ASN A 199 20.21 -5.81 -2.03
C ASN A 199 20.04 -6.77 -3.21
N VAL A 200 18.84 -6.80 -3.76
CA VAL A 200 18.53 -7.52 -5.00
C VAL A 200 18.33 -6.48 -6.10
N LEU A 201 18.84 -6.76 -7.30
CA LEU A 201 18.72 -5.85 -8.42
C LEU A 201 17.26 -5.83 -8.93
N VAL A 202 16.67 -4.64 -8.93
CA VAL A 202 15.38 -4.38 -9.57
C VAL A 202 15.61 -4.18 -11.07
N VAL A 203 15.00 -5.03 -11.89
CA VAL A 203 15.14 -5.01 -13.36
C VAL A 203 14.10 -4.16 -14.07
N ASN A 204 13.00 -3.85 -13.39
CA ASN A 204 12.03 -2.87 -13.85
C ASN A 204 11.52 -2.08 -12.64
N GLN A 205 11.89 -0.79 -12.59
CA GLN A 205 11.56 0.10 -11.48
C GLN A 205 10.08 0.47 -11.41
N GLY A 206 9.37 0.49 -12.54
CA GLY A 206 7.94 0.81 -12.59
C GLY A 206 7.06 -0.22 -11.88
N ASN A 207 7.47 -1.49 -11.95
CA ASN A 207 6.71 -2.63 -11.39
C ASN A 207 7.51 -3.35 -10.28
N GLN A 208 8.52 -2.71 -9.70
CA GLN A 208 9.37 -3.25 -8.62
C GLN A 208 9.82 -4.71 -8.85
N VAL A 209 10.20 -5.03 -10.07
CA VAL A 209 10.47 -6.41 -10.50
C VAL A 209 11.90 -6.79 -10.13
N SER A 210 12.09 -7.90 -9.43
CA SER A 210 13.43 -8.41 -9.09
C SER A 210 13.61 -9.83 -9.63
N PHE A 211 14.82 -10.20 -10.05
CA PHE A 211 15.07 -11.59 -10.44
C PHE A 211 15.10 -12.52 -9.23
N VAL A 212 14.23 -13.54 -9.23
CA VAL A 212 14.28 -14.62 -8.25
C VAL A 212 15.06 -15.78 -8.86
N ALA A 213 16.32 -15.92 -8.46
CA ALA A 213 17.19 -16.95 -9.04
C ALA A 213 16.69 -18.38 -8.75
N SER A 214 16.12 -18.61 -7.56
CA SER A 214 15.62 -19.94 -7.16
C SER A 214 14.75 -19.87 -5.92
N PHE A 215 13.75 -20.76 -5.82
CA PHE A 215 13.06 -21.07 -4.56
C PHE A 215 13.65 -22.33 -3.92
N GLY A 216 13.68 -22.37 -2.60
CA GLY A 216 14.03 -23.57 -1.84
C GLY A 216 12.93 -23.94 -0.87
N ILE A 217 12.54 -25.22 -0.82
CA ILE A 217 11.52 -25.72 0.12
C ILE A 217 12.14 -26.81 1.01
N GLY A 218 12.22 -26.55 2.32
CA GLY A 218 12.83 -27.46 3.28
C GLY A 218 14.36 -27.43 3.24
N ASP A 219 15.01 -28.58 3.02
CA ASP A 219 16.47 -28.63 2.84
C ASP A 219 16.84 -27.97 1.50
N VAL A 220 17.13 -26.67 1.55
CA VAL A 220 17.44 -25.84 0.38
C VAL A 220 18.67 -26.29 -0.39
N THR A 221 19.51 -27.16 0.18
CA THR A 221 20.65 -27.77 -0.54
C THR A 221 20.22 -28.92 -1.45
N LYS A 222 19.07 -29.53 -1.18
CA LYS A 222 18.51 -30.66 -1.95
C LYS A 222 17.29 -30.28 -2.78
N ASN A 223 16.50 -29.33 -2.28
CA ASN A 223 15.19 -28.99 -2.83
C ASN A 223 15.19 -27.54 -3.32
N ARG A 224 16.05 -27.23 -4.29
CA ARG A 224 16.13 -25.93 -4.94
C ARG A 224 15.52 -26.01 -6.34
N VAL A 225 14.51 -25.19 -6.59
CA VAL A 225 13.89 -25.01 -7.91
C VAL A 225 14.44 -23.72 -8.50
N PHE A 226 15.10 -23.81 -9.65
CA PHE A 226 15.50 -22.63 -10.41
C PHE A 226 14.25 -22.04 -11.06
N VAL A 227 14.04 -20.75 -10.82
CA VAL A 227 12.83 -20.07 -11.30
C VAL A 227 13.12 -19.30 -12.56
N GLY A 228 14.31 -18.68 -12.71
CA GLY A 228 14.75 -18.02 -13.95
C GLY A 228 13.89 -16.84 -14.39
N GLU A 229 12.70 -16.69 -13.80
CA GLU A 229 11.71 -15.68 -14.08
C GLU A 229 11.83 -14.51 -13.09
N PRO A 230 11.41 -13.31 -13.49
CA PRO A 230 11.27 -12.18 -12.58
C PRO A 230 10.17 -12.43 -11.55
N GLY A 231 10.45 -12.13 -10.28
CA GLY A 231 9.46 -12.09 -9.21
C GLY A 231 8.98 -10.65 -8.97
N LEU A 232 7.69 -10.51 -8.69
CA LEU A 232 7.08 -9.24 -8.28
C LEU A 232 7.02 -9.18 -6.76
N PHE A 233 7.44 -8.05 -6.19
CA PHE A 233 7.10 -7.73 -4.83
C PHE A 233 5.76 -6.98 -4.84
N ASP A 234 4.71 -7.69 -4.44
CA ASP A 234 3.33 -7.21 -4.51
C ASP A 234 2.62 -7.41 -3.17
N THR A 235 2.40 -6.31 -2.46
CA THR A 235 1.62 -6.31 -1.20
C THR A 235 0.11 -6.25 -1.42
N GLY A 236 -0.36 -6.03 -2.65
CA GLY A 236 -1.76 -6.13 -3.05
C GLY A 236 -2.20 -7.58 -3.37
N SER A 237 -1.24 -8.51 -3.49
CA SER A 237 -1.50 -9.94 -3.60
C SER A 237 -1.33 -10.64 -2.26
N ASN A 238 -2.19 -11.63 -1.99
CA ASN A 238 -2.09 -12.52 -0.83
C ASN A 238 -1.73 -13.97 -1.19
N VAL A 239 -1.35 -14.20 -2.45
CA VAL A 239 -0.89 -15.49 -2.98
C VAL A 239 0.51 -15.35 -3.58
N LEU A 240 1.30 -16.43 -3.49
CA LEU A 240 2.66 -16.55 -4.06
C LEU A 240 2.61 -17.29 -5.40
#